data_AF-A0A933TIV6-F1
#
_entry.id   AF-A0A933TIV6-F1
#
_cell.length_a   1.000
_cell.length_b   1.000
_cell.length_c   1.000
_cell.angle_alpha   90.00
_cell.angle_beta   90.00
_cell.angle_gamma   90.00
#
_symmetry.space_group_name_H-M   'P 1'
#
loop_
_entity.id
_entity.type
_entity.pdbx_description
1 polymer ?
#
loop_
_entity_poly.entity_id
_entity_poly.type
_entity_poly.pdbx_seq_one_letter_code
_entity_poly.pdbx_strand_id
1 'polypeptide(L)'
;MAHDFSVEDLSAFLDGELPAERRAQVAAHLGSCAACTKELERLKRASAAFRRHALEPLPPSLLGKALRRLRPAVRRFEPLHPLEYVLAIAMVVGVVLVSGVALKRFMPGLFSQIQTMISGAAGSLGQGH
;
A
#
# COMPACT_ATOMS: atom_id res chain seq x y z
N MET A 1 27.39 8.14 20.39
CA MET A 1 26.21 7.51 19.79
C MET A 1 26.39 6.01 19.93
N ALA A 2 25.53 5.33 20.68
CA ALA A 2 25.67 3.90 20.92
C ALA A 2 25.41 3.12 19.61
N HIS A 3 26.39 2.32 19.19
CA HIS A 3 26.23 1.35 18.11
C HIS A 3 25.50 0.15 18.69
N ASP A 4 24.17 0.14 18.57
CA ASP A 4 23.32 -0.90 19.16
C ASP A 4 23.33 -2.23 18.38
N PHE A 5 23.86 -2.22 17.16
CA PHE A 5 23.89 -3.39 16.28
C PHE A 5 25.29 -3.99 16.18
N SER A 6 25.35 -5.30 16.36
CA SER A 6 26.57 -6.08 16.25
C SER A 6 26.97 -6.32 14.78
N VAL A 7 28.21 -6.77 14.56
CA VAL A 7 28.67 -7.15 13.20
C VAL A 7 27.90 -8.37 12.70
N GLU A 8 27.51 -9.26 13.62
CA GLU A 8 26.69 -10.44 13.39
C GLU A 8 25.30 -10.05 12.88
N ASP A 9 24.66 -9.05 13.48
CA ASP A 9 23.37 -8.52 13.00
C ASP A 9 23.47 -7.96 11.58
N LEU A 10 24.57 -7.26 11.26
CA LEU A 10 24.81 -6.72 9.91
C LEU A 10 25.09 -7.83 8.89
N SER A 11 25.77 -8.91 9.29
CA SER A 11 25.96 -10.09 8.44
C SER A 11 24.63 -10.80 8.21
N ALA A 12 23.86 -11.08 9.26
CA ALA A 12 22.54 -11.70 9.14
C ALA A 12 21.57 -10.82 8.31
N PHE A 13 21.69 -9.50 8.41
CA PHE A 13 20.95 -8.56 7.56
C PHE A 13 21.35 -8.69 6.09
N LEU A 14 22.64 -8.80 5.79
CA LEU A 14 23.19 -8.98 4.45
C LEU A 14 22.74 -10.31 3.82
N ASP A 15 22.74 -11.38 4.61
CA ASP A 15 22.38 -12.73 4.17
C ASP A 15 20.86 -12.98 4.13
N GLY A 16 20.07 -12.08 4.73
CA GLY A 16 18.60 -12.17 4.73
C GLY A 16 18.02 -13.06 5.85
N GLU A 17 18.83 -13.37 6.86
CA GLU A 17 18.49 -14.31 7.94
C GLU A 17 17.81 -13.64 9.15
N LEU A 18 17.73 -12.31 9.16
CA LEU A 18 17.01 -11.59 10.21
C LEU A 18 15.48 -11.72 10.08
N PRO A 19 14.75 -11.92 11.20
CA PRO A 19 13.30 -11.77 11.25
C PRO A 19 12.85 -10.40 10.74
N ALA A 20 11.64 -10.34 10.18
CA ALA A 20 11.12 -9.13 9.52
C ALA A 20 11.20 -7.86 10.38
N GLU A 21 10.87 -7.98 11.67
CA GLU A 21 10.93 -6.86 12.63
C GLU A 21 12.36 -6.36 12.86
N ARG A 22 13.29 -7.28 13.13
CA ARG A 22 14.72 -6.95 13.34
C ARG A 22 15.34 -6.37 12.08
N ARG A 23 14.97 -6.89 10.90
CA ARG A 23 15.41 -6.39 9.60
C ARG A 23 14.96 -4.94 9.36
N ALA A 24 13.72 -4.59 9.75
CA ALA A 24 13.22 -3.22 9.64
C ALA A 24 13.98 -2.25 10.54
N GLN A 25 14.30 -2.66 11.78
CA GLN A 25 15.09 -1.87 12.72
C GLN A 25 16.51 -1.60 12.21
N VAL A 26 17.19 -2.64 11.70
CA VAL A 26 18.52 -2.50 11.08
C VAL A 26 18.46 -1.59 9.84
N ALA A 27 17.46 -1.75 8.98
CA ALA A 27 17.30 -0.90 7.79
C ALA A 27 17.10 0.58 8.15
N ALA A 28 16.28 0.88 9.15
CA ALA A 28 16.08 2.25 9.63
C ALA A 28 17.38 2.85 10.21
N HIS A 29 18.14 2.05 10.95
CA HIS A 29 19.41 2.46 11.52
C HIS A 29 20.47 2.76 10.45
N LEU A 30 20.57 1.93 9.41
CA LEU A 30 21.49 2.14 8.28
C LEU A 30 21.20 3.45 7.53
N GLY A 31 19.95 3.93 7.53
CA GLY A 31 19.58 5.23 6.96
C GLY A 31 20.12 6.44 7.74
N SER A 32 20.50 6.26 9.00
CA SER A 32 20.91 7.36 9.90
C SER A 32 22.34 7.22 10.45
N CYS A 33 22.94 6.04 10.42
CA CYS A 33 24.27 5.79 10.98
C CYS A 33 25.33 5.47 9.90
N ALA A 34 26.22 6.43 9.64
CA ALA A 34 27.29 6.26 8.66
C ALA A 34 28.31 5.17 9.01
N ALA A 35 28.56 4.91 10.31
CA ALA A 35 29.52 3.90 10.73
C ALA A 35 29.01 2.48 10.45
N CYS A 36 27.74 2.19 10.78
CA CYS A 36 27.12 0.89 10.50
C CYS A 36 26.98 0.65 9.00
N THR A 37 26.70 1.69 8.21
CA THR A 37 26.70 1.60 6.74
C THR A 37 28.09 1.31 6.19
N LYS A 38 29.14 1.97 6.72
CA LYS A 38 30.53 1.68 6.34
C LYS A 38 30.93 0.24 6.67
N GLU A 39 30.48 -0.28 7.80
CA GLU A 39 30.74 -1.65 8.22
C GLU A 39 30.00 -2.67 7.34
N LEU A 40 28.74 -2.42 7.00
CA LEU A 40 27.99 -3.23 6.05
C LEU A 40 28.67 -3.27 4.66
N GLU A 41 29.19 -2.14 4.19
CA GLU A 41 29.97 -2.09 2.94
C GLU A 41 31.32 -2.82 3.03
N ARG A 42 31.92 -2.91 4.21
CA ARG A 42 33.11 -3.74 4.45
C ARG A 42 32.75 -5.22 4.28
N LEU A 43 31.67 -5.67 4.90
CA LEU A 43 31.16 -7.04 4.79
C LEU A 43 30.76 -7.41 3.35
N LYS A 44 30.06 -6.53 2.64
CA LYS A 44 29.71 -6.72 1.22
C LYS A 44 30.92 -6.94 0.34
N ARG A 45 31.97 -6.13 0.52
CA ARG A 45 33.22 -6.26 -0.26
C ARG A 45 33.93 -7.57 0.02
N ALA A 46 34.00 -8.00 1.28
CA ALA A 46 34.54 -9.30 1.63
C ALA A 46 33.75 -10.44 0.97
N SER A 47 32.41 -10.44 1.08
CA SER A 47 31.54 -11.43 0.44
C SER A 47 31.71 -11.46 -1.08
N ALA A 48 31.78 -10.30 -1.73
CA ALA A 48 31.99 -10.19 -3.16
C ALA A 48 33.36 -10.76 -3.60
N ALA A 49 34.42 -10.53 -2.82
CA ALA A 49 35.74 -11.09 -3.10
C ALA A 49 35.70 -12.63 -3.05
N PHE A 50 35.06 -13.21 -2.04
CA PHE A 50 34.88 -14.67 -1.95
C PHE A 50 34.07 -15.22 -3.13
N ARG A 51 32.94 -14.59 -3.48
CA ARG A 51 32.09 -15.02 -4.59
C ARG A 51 32.82 -15.07 -5.93
N ARG A 52 33.74 -14.14 -6.19
CA ARG A 52 34.52 -14.10 -7.44
C ARG A 52 35.51 -15.26 -7.59
N HIS A 53 35.98 -15.83 -6.48
CA HIS A 53 36.98 -16.90 -6.49
C HIS A 53 36.39 -18.28 -6.18
N ALA A 54 35.27 -18.34 -5.46
CA ALA A 54 34.68 -19.60 -5.00
C ALA A 54 33.55 -20.14 -5.88
N LEU A 55 32.93 -19.31 -6.74
CA LEU A 55 31.81 -19.75 -7.57
C LEU A 55 32.29 -20.05 -8.98
N GLU A 56 32.34 -21.34 -9.30
CA GLU A 56 32.39 -21.82 -10.67
C GLU A 56 31.21 -21.21 -11.46
N PRO A 57 31.43 -20.67 -12.68
CA PRO A 57 30.36 -20.08 -13.47
C PRO A 57 29.23 -21.08 -13.66
N LEU A 58 28.03 -20.73 -13.20
CA LEU A 58 26.87 -21.61 -13.28
C LEU A 58 26.57 -21.91 -14.77
N PRO A 59 26.51 -23.18 -15.20
CA PRO A 59 26.29 -23.48 -16.61
C PRO A 59 24.93 -22.93 -17.07
N PRO A 60 24.87 -22.34 -18.28
CA PRO A 60 23.68 -21.63 -18.76
C PRO A 60 22.42 -22.51 -18.85
N SER A 61 22.61 -23.83 -19.00
CA SER A 61 21.54 -24.82 -19.00
C SER A 61 20.83 -24.97 -17.64
N LEU A 62 21.50 -24.66 -16.52
CA LEU A 62 20.90 -24.66 -15.19
C LEU A 62 20.03 -23.42 -14.95
N LEU A 63 20.44 -22.25 -15.46
CA LEU A 63 19.67 -21.02 -15.34
C LEU A 63 18.30 -21.17 -16.02
N GLY A 64 18.26 -21.72 -17.23
CA GLY A 64 17.01 -21.99 -17.95
C GLY A 64 16.09 -22.98 -17.23
N LYS A 65 16.66 -24.02 -16.60
CA LYS A 65 15.91 -25.00 -15.80
C LYS A 65 15.37 -24.38 -14.50
N ALA A 66 16.16 -23.56 -13.81
CA ALA A 66 15.77 -22.87 -12.59
C ALA A 66 14.64 -21.86 -12.85
N LEU A 67 14.77 -21.03 -13.90
CA LEU A 67 13.74 -20.07 -14.30
C LEU A 67 12.42 -20.76 -14.65
N ARG A 68 12.45 -21.90 -15.35
CA ARG A 68 11.24 -22.70 -15.62
C ARG A 68 10.56 -23.20 -14.36
N ARG A 69 11.32 -23.54 -13.30
CA ARG A 69 10.77 -23.98 -12.01
C ARG A 69 10.23 -22.83 -11.15
N LEU A 70 10.77 -21.61 -11.29
CA LEU A 70 10.31 -20.43 -10.55
C LEU A 70 9.11 -19.74 -11.22
N ARG A 71 8.95 -19.86 -12.54
CA ARG A 71 7.83 -19.30 -13.32
C ARG A 71 6.42 -19.58 -12.76
N PRO A 72 6.07 -20.78 -12.25
CA PRO A 72 4.75 -21.02 -11.66
C PRO A 72 4.51 -20.30 -10.33
N ALA A 73 5.55 -19.87 -9.61
CA ALA A 73 5.38 -19.14 -8.34
C ALA A 73 5.00 -17.66 -8.56
N VAL A 74 5.51 -17.04 -9.63
CA VAL A 74 5.22 -15.63 -9.97
C VAL A 74 3.86 -15.48 -10.67
N ARG A 75 3.37 -16.54 -11.31
CA ARG A 75 2.03 -16.59 -11.94
C ARG A 75 0.86 -16.77 -10.96
N ARG A 76 1.10 -16.83 -9.65
CA ARG A 76 0.03 -16.83 -8.65
C ARG A 76 -0.53 -15.45 -8.33
N PHE A 77 0.02 -14.39 -8.90
CA PHE A 77 -0.67 -13.12 -9.04
C PHE A 77 -1.62 -13.19 -10.25
N GLU A 78 -2.63 -14.06 -10.17
CA GLU A 78 -3.83 -13.86 -10.97
C GLU A 78 -4.53 -12.61 -10.41
N PRO A 79 -4.70 -11.52 -11.18
CA PRO A 79 -5.49 -10.41 -10.71
C PRO A 79 -6.91 -10.92 -10.43
N LEU A 80 -7.36 -10.72 -9.20
CA LEU A 80 -8.72 -11.06 -8.74
C LEU A 80 -9.76 -10.64 -9.79
N HIS A 81 -10.66 -11.59 -10.09
CA HIS A 81 -11.78 -11.56 -11.03
C HIS A 81 -12.23 -10.15 -11.46
N PRO A 82 -11.89 -9.68 -12.68
CA PRO A 82 -12.21 -8.33 -13.16
C PRO A 82 -13.72 -8.03 -13.18
N LEU A 83 -14.56 -9.07 -13.22
CA LEU A 83 -16.01 -8.96 -13.21
C LEU A 83 -16.56 -8.44 -11.86
N GLU A 84 -15.97 -8.85 -10.74
CA GLU A 84 -16.45 -8.43 -9.41
C GLU A 84 -16.19 -6.93 -9.18
N TYR A 85 -15.04 -6.44 -9.66
CA TYR A 85 -14.69 -5.02 -9.59
C TYR A 85 -15.58 -4.13 -10.49
N VAL A 86 -15.93 -4.62 -11.69
CA VAL A 86 -16.85 -3.92 -12.60
C VAL A 86 -18.25 -3.84 -12.00
N LEU A 87 -18.74 -4.91 -11.38
CA LEU A 87 -20.04 -4.92 -10.70
C LEU A 87 -20.07 -3.97 -9.50
N ALA A 88 -19.00 -3.93 -8.69
CA ALA A 88 -18.88 -3.01 -7.57
C ALA A 88 -18.90 -1.53 -8.01
N ILE A 89 -18.15 -1.18 -9.06
CA ILE A 89 -18.17 0.18 -9.62
C ILE A 89 -19.56 0.54 -10.17
N ALA A 90 -20.19 -0.37 -10.91
CA ALA A 90 -21.52 -0.14 -11.46
C ALA A 90 -22.56 0.12 -10.36
N MET A 91 -22.48 -0.63 -9.25
CA MET A 91 -23.35 -0.43 -8.09
C MET A 91 -23.16 0.94 -7.45
N VAL A 92 -21.90 1.35 -7.20
CA VAL A 92 -21.59 2.66 -6.59
C VAL A 92 -22.07 3.81 -7.48
N VAL A 93 -21.80 3.75 -8.79
CA VAL A 93 -22.26 4.77 -9.75
C VAL A 93 -23.79 4.82 -9.79
N GLY A 94 -24.46 3.68 -9.79
CA GLY A 94 -25.93 3.61 -9.74
C GLY A 94 -26.51 4.28 -8.50
N VAL A 95 -25.95 4.00 -7.31
CA VAL A 95 -26.40 4.59 -6.05
C VAL A 95 -26.22 6.11 -6.03
N VAL A 96 -25.07 6.61 -6.51
CA VAL A 96 -24.79 8.06 -6.57
C VAL A 96 -25.77 8.76 -7.51
N LEU A 97 -26.02 8.18 -8.69
CA LEU A 97 -26.96 8.75 -9.66
C LEU A 97 -28.40 8.77 -9.14
N VAL A 98 -28.87 7.66 -8.55
CA VAL A 98 -30.23 7.57 -7.98
C VAL A 98 -30.40 8.58 -6.84
N SER A 99 -29.44 8.66 -5.93
CA SER A 99 -29.47 9.59 -4.81
C SER A 99 -29.50 11.05 -5.28
N GLY A 100 -28.67 11.40 -6.27
CA GLY A 100 -28.64 12.75 -6.84
C GLY A 100 -29.95 13.13 -7.55
N VAL A 101 -30.55 12.20 -8.31
CA VAL A 101 -31.83 12.43 -8.99
C VAL A 101 -32.97 12.57 -7.98
N ALA A 102 -33.01 11.74 -6.94
CA ALA A 102 -34.00 11.81 -5.88
C ALA A 102 -33.94 13.17 -5.16
N LEU A 103 -32.73 13.64 -4.81
CA LEU A 103 -32.52 14.93 -4.17
C LEU A 103 -33.01 16.09 -5.03
N LYS A 104 -32.67 16.08 -6.33
CA LYS A 104 -33.12 17.10 -7.29
C LYS A 104 -34.64 17.12 -7.45
N ARG A 105 -35.30 15.96 -7.39
CA ARG A 105 -36.75 15.84 -7.54
C ARG A 105 -37.51 16.29 -6.29
N PHE A 106 -36.91 16.16 -5.11
CA PHE A 106 -37.50 16.52 -3.80
C PHE A 106 -37.32 18.00 -3.41
N MET A 107 -36.27 18.67 -3.90
CA MET A 107 -36.02 20.09 -3.63
C MET A 107 -37.21 21.04 -3.87
N PRO A 108 -37.97 20.96 -4.99
CA PRO A 108 -39.07 21.91 -5.22
C PRO A 108 -40.25 21.76 -4.24
N GLY A 109 -40.49 20.56 -3.72
CA GLY A 109 -41.56 20.31 -2.74
C GLY A 109 -41.19 20.73 -1.31
N LEU A 110 -39.94 20.50 -0.92
CA LEU A 110 -39.45 20.93 0.39
C LEU A 110 -39.39 22.45 0.51
N PHE A 111 -38.94 23.14 -0.55
CA PHE A 111 -38.86 24.60 -0.57
C PHE A 111 -40.25 25.26 -0.52
N SER A 112 -41.22 24.74 -1.27
CA SER A 112 -42.59 25.27 -1.25
C SER A 112 -43.30 25.04 0.10
N GLN A 113 -43.02 23.90 0.75
CA GLN A 113 -43.56 23.56 2.06
C GLN A 113 -42.95 24.42 3.19
N ILE A 114 -41.65 24.72 3.10
CA ILE A 114 -40.99 25.65 4.04
C ILE A 114 -41.50 27.07 3.85
N GLN A 115 -41.67 27.53 2.60
CA GLN A 115 -42.23 28.87 2.34
C GLN A 115 -43.66 29.01 2.87
N THR A 116 -44.51 28.00 2.72
CA THR A 116 -45.90 28.04 3.24
C THR A 116 -45.95 28.04 4.76
N MET A 117 -45.09 27.28 5.44
CA MET A 117 -44.95 27.33 6.91
C MET A 117 -44.50 28.72 7.41
N ILE A 118 -43.49 29.32 6.78
CA ILE A 118 -42.96 30.65 7.17
C ILE A 118 -44.00 31.74 6.91
N SER A 119 -44.66 31.71 5.75
CA SER A 119 -45.69 32.69 5.38
C SER A 119 -46.92 32.59 6.29
N GLY A 120 -47.32 31.35 6.64
CA GLY A 120 -48.42 31.09 7.56
C GLY A 120 -48.12 31.53 8.99
N ALA A 121 -46.89 31.30 9.47
CA ALA A 121 -46.45 31.75 10.79
C ALA A 121 -46.29 33.28 10.88
N ALA A 122 -45.86 33.94 9.79
CA ALA A 122 -45.79 35.39 9.73
C ALA A 122 -47.19 36.04 9.72
N GLY A 123 -48.17 35.40 9.07
CA GLY A 123 -49.56 35.86 9.04
C GLY A 123 -50.28 35.80 10.39
N SER A 124 -50.01 34.77 11.21
CA SER A 124 -50.65 34.62 12.52
C SER A 124 -50.11 35.58 13.59
N LEU A 125 -48.88 36.08 13.43
CA LEU A 125 -48.28 37.07 14.33
C LEU A 125 -48.71 38.51 14.02
N GLY A 126 -49.21 38.80 12.80
CA GLY A 126 -49.65 40.13 12.38
C GLY A 126 -51.12 40.45 12.63
N GLN A 127 -51.94 39.48 13.06
CA GLN A 127 -53.39 39.62 13.20
C GLN A 127 -53.85 39.91 14.64
N GLY A 128 -52.92 40.13 15.56
CA GLY A 128 -53.18 40.40 16.97
C GLY A 128 -52.84 41.84 17.37
N HIS A 129 -53.43 42.84 16.73
CA HIS A 129 -53.58 44.21 17.27
C HIS A 129 -54.77 44.91 16.62
#